data_AF-N8TWC4-F1
#
_entry.id   AF-N8TWC4-F1
#
_cell.length_a   1.000
_cell.length_b   1.000
_cell.length_c   1.000
_cell.angle_alpha   90.00
_cell.angle_beta   90.00
_cell.angle_gamma   90.00
#
_symmetry.space_group_name_H-M   'P 1'
#
loop_
_entity.id
_entity.type
_entity.pdbx_description
1 polymer ?
#
loop_
_entity_poly.entity_id
_entity_poly.type
_entity_poly.pdbx_seq_one_letter_code
_entity_poly.pdbx_strand_id
1 'polypeptide(L)'
;MPQDTQGTEALRAMVTLRQCWFDHEEVYLHQGYLHCGSAVTDLIYFTSRPIQDFMLSFIGKYNCHPANGFDFLDLNDFSGSYEHFLSVLEKQVIHYAFQQHGRRTLRFEQIDSIFERELPPACA
;
A
#
# COMPACT_ATOMS: atom_id res chain seq x y z
N MET A 1 8.15 -26.28 6.29
CA MET A 1 7.90 -24.85 6.04
C MET A 1 6.42 -24.71 5.75
N PRO A 2 5.67 -23.81 6.42
CA PRO A 2 4.30 -23.53 6.01
C PRO A 2 4.34 -23.14 4.52
N GLN A 3 3.40 -23.64 3.72
CA GLN A 3 3.31 -23.20 2.33
C GLN A 3 2.96 -21.72 2.34
N ASP A 4 3.88 -20.87 1.89
CA ASP A 4 3.60 -19.46 1.68
C ASP A 4 2.47 -19.34 0.65
N THR A 5 1.32 -18.84 1.10
CA THR A 5 0.13 -18.58 0.27
C THR A 5 0.12 -17.13 -0.17
N GLN A 6 -0.72 -16.81 -1.15
CA GLN A 6 -0.95 -15.39 -1.49
C GLN A 6 -1.48 -14.59 -0.29
N GLY A 7 -2.22 -15.24 0.61
CA GLY A 7 -2.66 -14.65 1.87
C GLY A 7 -1.51 -14.29 2.81
N THR A 8 -0.48 -15.13 2.92
CA THR A 8 0.68 -14.83 3.77
C THR A 8 1.54 -13.70 3.21
N GLU A 9 1.63 -13.56 1.89
CA GLU A 9 2.31 -12.43 1.24
C GLU A 9 1.56 -11.12 1.49
N ALA A 10 0.23 -11.12 1.32
CA ALA A 10 -0.59 -9.95 1.61
C ALA A 10 -0.50 -9.51 3.09
N LEU A 11 -0.43 -10.46 4.04
CA LEU A 11 -0.18 -10.15 5.45
C LEU A 11 1.20 -9.51 5.66
N ARG A 12 2.24 -10.02 5.00
CA ARG A 12 3.60 -9.46 5.08
C ARG A 12 3.61 -8.02 4.55
N ALA A 13 2.99 -7.78 3.40
CA ALA A 13 2.84 -6.45 2.83
C ALA A 13 2.07 -5.50 3.75
N MET A 14 0.96 -5.94 4.35
CA MET A 14 0.19 -5.12 5.29
C MET A 14 0.99 -4.76 6.55
N VAL A 15 1.75 -5.71 7.12
CA VAL A 15 2.62 -5.46 8.28
C VAL A 15 3.72 -4.47 7.92
N THR A 16 4.36 -4.64 6.75
CA THR A 16 5.36 -3.68 6.27
C THR A 16 4.75 -2.29 6.13
N LEU A 17 3.55 -2.18 5.54
CA LEU A 17 2.88 -0.89 5.38
C LEU A 17 2.55 -0.22 6.73
N ARG A 18 2.11 -0.99 7.73
CA ARG A 18 1.90 -0.47 9.10
C ARG A 18 3.20 0.01 9.73
N GLN A 19 4.29 -0.72 9.54
CA GLN A 19 5.60 -0.35 10.07
C GLN A 19 6.08 0.96 9.44
N CYS A 20 5.97 1.09 8.11
CA CYS A 20 6.29 2.33 7.40
C CYS A 20 5.52 3.53 7.96
N TRP A 21 4.22 3.36 8.22
CA TRP A 21 3.43 4.44 8.81
C TRP A 21 3.86 4.77 10.25
N PHE A 22 4.15 3.77 11.07
CA PHE A 22 4.66 3.98 12.43
C PHE A 22 6.01 4.72 12.44
N ASP A 23 6.87 4.41 11.47
CA ASP A 23 8.19 5.03 11.29
C ASP A 23 8.10 6.40 10.57
N HIS A 24 6.88 6.91 10.32
CA HIS A 24 6.60 8.18 9.66
C HIS A 24 7.15 8.25 8.22
N GLU A 25 7.27 7.11 7.55
CA GLU A 25 7.67 7.05 6.15
C GLU A 25 6.48 7.36 5.23
N GLU A 26 6.66 8.31 4.31
CA GLU A 26 5.67 8.65 3.31
C GLU A 26 5.61 7.56 2.23
N VAL A 27 4.52 6.81 2.18
CA VAL A 27 4.43 5.65 1.27
C VAL A 27 3.68 5.96 -0.03
N TYR A 28 2.72 6.89 0.01
CA TYR A 28 1.67 6.92 -1.00
C TYR A 28 1.80 8.00 -2.07
N LEU A 29 2.63 9.03 -1.89
CA LEU A 29 2.56 10.21 -2.75
C LEU A 29 3.90 10.93 -3.02
N HIS A 30 4.96 10.58 -2.30
CA HIS A 30 6.34 10.86 -2.67
C HIS A 30 7.17 9.60 -2.42
N GLN A 31 8.30 9.44 -3.13
CA GLN A 31 9.24 8.30 -3.05
C GLN A 31 9.31 7.68 -1.64
N GLY A 32 8.47 6.69 -1.38
CA GLY A 32 8.57 5.89 -0.17
C GLY A 32 9.82 5.02 -0.25
N TYR A 33 10.32 4.59 0.90
CA TYR A 33 11.36 3.57 0.93
C TYR A 33 10.91 2.35 0.11
N LEU A 34 11.85 1.73 -0.63
CA LEU A 34 11.64 0.57 -1.50
C LEU A 34 10.62 -0.42 -0.94
N HIS A 35 10.77 -0.77 0.34
CA HIS A 35 9.93 -1.75 1.02
C HIS A 35 8.48 -1.29 1.21
N CYS A 36 8.23 -0.01 1.45
CA CYS A 36 6.89 0.53 1.66
C CYS A 36 6.13 0.64 0.35
N GLY A 37 6.78 1.14 -0.70
CA GLY A 37 6.17 1.19 -2.03
C GLY A 37 5.90 -0.20 -2.60
N SER A 38 6.79 -1.17 -2.34
CA SER A 38 6.56 -2.58 -2.67
C SER A 38 5.40 -3.18 -1.89
N ALA A 39 5.20 -2.82 -0.62
CA ALA A 39 4.06 -3.27 0.18
C ALA A 39 2.73 -2.79 -0.40
N VAL A 40 2.65 -1.53 -0.79
CA VAL A 40 1.46 -1.01 -1.47
C VAL A 40 1.26 -1.70 -2.81
N THR A 41 2.33 -1.91 -3.57
CA THR A 41 2.27 -2.58 -4.87
C THR A 41 1.75 -4.01 -4.72
N ASP A 42 2.23 -4.77 -3.74
CA ASP A 42 1.77 -6.13 -3.49
C ASP A 42 0.26 -6.16 -3.24
N LEU A 43 -0.20 -5.30 -2.34
CA LEU A 43 -1.60 -5.22 -1.97
C LEU A 43 -2.50 -4.80 -3.15
N ILE A 44 -2.03 -3.91 -4.03
CA ILE A 44 -2.79 -3.47 -5.22
C ILE A 44 -2.87 -4.56 -6.29
N TYR A 45 -1.79 -5.30 -6.56
CA TYR A 45 -1.76 -6.21 -7.71
C TYR A 45 -2.14 -7.65 -7.37
N PHE A 46 -1.94 -8.09 -6.12
CA PHE A 46 -2.02 -9.51 -5.80
C PHE A 46 -3.06 -9.86 -4.74
N THR A 47 -3.90 -8.91 -4.32
CA THR A 47 -5.07 -9.18 -3.45
C THR A 47 -6.39 -9.25 -4.24
N SER A 48 -7.53 -9.27 -3.55
CA SER A 48 -8.86 -9.31 -4.17
C SER A 48 -9.34 -7.92 -4.59
N ARG A 49 -10.20 -7.85 -5.63
CA ARG A 49 -10.77 -6.59 -6.13
C ARG A 49 -11.29 -5.63 -5.04
N PRO A 50 -12.01 -6.08 -3.99
CA PRO A 50 -12.45 -5.17 -2.93
C PRO A 50 -11.32 -4.41 -2.25
N ILE A 51 -10.18 -5.08 -1.99
CA ILE A 51 -8.99 -4.46 -1.40
C ILE A 51 -8.37 -3.49 -2.41
N GLN A 52 -8.23 -3.91 -3.66
CA GLN A 52 -7.67 -3.09 -4.74
C GLN A 52 -8.47 -1.79 -4.92
N ASP A 53 -9.79 -1.89 -5.06
CA ASP A 53 -10.69 -0.75 -5.24
C ASP A 53 -10.64 0.18 -4.02
N PHE A 54 -10.57 -0.37 -2.80
CA PHE A 54 -10.44 0.41 -1.58
C PHE A 54 -9.14 1.20 -1.53
N MET A 55 -8.00 0.59 -1.90
CA MET A 55 -6.70 1.25 -1.97
C MET A 55 -6.66 2.32 -3.06
N LEU A 56 -7.08 1.98 -4.28
CA LEU A 56 -7.10 2.92 -5.41
C LEU A 56 -8.03 4.10 -5.17
N SER A 57 -9.16 3.87 -4.48
CA SER A 57 -10.07 4.95 -4.07
C SER A 57 -9.43 5.89 -3.06
N PHE A 58 -8.62 5.37 -2.13
CA PHE A 58 -7.87 6.22 -1.19
C PHE A 58 -6.81 7.03 -1.92
N ILE A 59 -5.97 6.41 -2.75
CA ILE A 59 -4.95 7.08 -3.57
C ILE A 59 -5.59 8.17 -4.44
N GLY A 60 -6.73 7.85 -5.08
CA GLY A 60 -7.47 8.78 -5.93
C GLY A 60 -7.92 10.06 -5.23
N LYS A 61 -8.17 10.04 -3.91
CA LYS A 61 -8.55 11.24 -3.14
C LYS A 61 -7.43 12.26 -3.02
N TYR A 62 -6.18 11.81 -3.12
CA TYR A 62 -4.99 12.65 -2.92
C TYR A 62 -4.18 12.81 -4.22
N ASN A 63 -4.75 12.41 -5.37
CA ASN A 63 -4.06 12.36 -6.66
C ASN A 63 -3.87 13.75 -7.33
N CYS A 64 -4.20 14.84 -6.63
CA CYS A 64 -4.05 16.21 -7.12
C CYS A 64 -3.48 17.12 -6.03
N HIS A 65 -2.24 17.61 -6.22
CA HIS A 65 -1.69 18.96 -5.93
C HIS A 65 -0.19 18.93 -5.49
N PRO A 66 0.54 20.04 -5.65
CA PRO A 66 1.19 20.51 -6.88
C PRO A 66 2.72 20.34 -6.81
N ALA A 67 3.39 20.68 -7.92
CA ALA A 67 4.85 20.70 -8.03
C ALA A 67 5.54 21.36 -6.82
N ASN A 68 6.50 20.63 -6.25
CA ASN A 68 7.51 21.02 -5.26
C ASN A 68 7.05 21.17 -3.81
N GLY A 69 7.43 20.17 -2.99
CA GLY A 69 7.64 20.33 -1.53
C GLY A 69 6.39 20.28 -0.66
N PHE A 70 5.34 19.60 -1.11
CA PHE A 70 4.12 19.41 -0.32
C PHE A 70 4.22 18.13 0.52
N ASP A 71 4.30 18.26 1.84
CA ASP A 71 4.21 17.12 2.78
C ASP A 71 2.73 16.84 3.06
N PHE A 72 2.29 15.60 2.87
CA PHE A 72 0.89 15.21 3.09
C PHE A 72 0.51 15.21 4.57
N LEU A 73 1.48 15.15 5.48
CA LEU A 73 1.26 15.37 6.91
C LEU A 73 0.81 16.80 7.21
N ASP A 74 1.07 17.76 6.32
CA ASP A 74 0.60 19.15 6.44
C ASP A 74 -0.88 19.30 6.09
N LEU A 75 -1.50 18.30 5.44
CA LEU A 75 -2.95 18.29 5.23
C LEU A 75 -3.67 18.06 6.55
N ASN A 76 -4.54 19.00 6.91
CA ASN A 76 -5.45 18.84 8.04
C ASN A 76 -6.19 17.49 7.95
N ASP A 77 -6.16 16.76 9.06
CA ASP A 77 -6.79 15.45 9.24
C ASP A 77 -6.25 14.29 8.37
N PHE A 78 -5.15 14.47 7.63
CA PHE A 78 -4.57 13.39 6.82
C PHE A 78 -4.09 12.23 7.67
N SER A 79 -3.31 12.48 8.73
CA SER A 79 -2.84 11.43 9.64
C SER A 79 -3.99 10.58 10.20
N GLY A 80 -5.07 11.23 10.66
CA GLY A 80 -6.25 10.53 11.16
C GLY A 80 -7.00 9.76 10.07
N SER A 81 -7.14 10.34 8.88
CA SER A 81 -7.76 9.70 7.72
C SER A 81 -6.97 8.48 7.23
N TYR A 82 -5.64 8.59 7.23
CA TYR A 82 -4.74 7.53 6.80
C TYR A 82 -4.67 6.39 7.83
N GLU A 83 -4.62 6.70 9.13
CA GLU A 83 -4.70 5.68 10.18
C GLU A 83 -6.04 4.90 10.14
N HIS A 84 -7.14 5.63 9.90
CA HIS A 84 -8.44 4.99 9.69
C HIS A 84 -8.44 4.09 8.46
N PHE A 85 -7.89 4.57 7.34
CA PHE A 85 -7.73 3.80 6.11
C PHE A 85 -6.94 2.51 6.34
N LEU A 86 -5.75 2.60 6.97
CA LEU A 86 -4.92 1.44 7.27
C LEU A 86 -5.63 0.43 8.17
N SER A 87 -6.42 0.90 9.14
CA SER A 87 -7.21 0.04 10.04
C SER A 87 -8.32 -0.72 9.34
N VAL A 88 -8.93 -0.12 8.31
CA VAL A 88 -9.93 -0.81 7.48
C VAL A 88 -9.23 -1.78 6.53
N LEU A 89 -8.12 -1.36 5.90
CA LEU A 89 -7.34 -2.17 4.99
C LEU A 89 -6.83 -3.44 5.67
N GLU A 90 -6.26 -3.31 6.88
CA GLU A 90 -5.74 -4.43 7.67
C GLU A 90 -6.81 -5.50 7.93
N LYS A 91 -8.01 -5.10 8.34
CA LYS A 91 -9.13 -6.04 8.54
C LYS A 91 -9.49 -6.78 7.26
N GLN A 92 -9.51 -6.10 6.12
CA GLN A 92 -9.80 -6.73 4.83
C GLN A 92 -8.70 -7.69 4.42
N VAL A 93 -7.42 -7.32 4.58
CA VAL A 93 -6.27 -8.17 4.26
C VAL A 93 -6.24 -9.41 5.14
N ILE A 94 -6.49 -9.27 6.45
CA ILE A 94 -6.60 -10.42 7.36
C ILE A 94 -7.71 -11.37 6.88
N HIS A 95 -8.89 -10.84 6.57
CA HIS A 95 -10.00 -11.65 6.07
C HIS A 95 -9.65 -12.36 4.75
N TYR A 96 -9.04 -11.64 3.81
CA TYR A 96 -8.55 -12.19 2.55
C TYR A 96 -7.53 -13.32 2.78
N ALA A 97 -6.57 -13.11 3.69
CA ALA A 97 -5.51 -14.08 3.95
C ALA A 97 -6.05 -15.42 4.48
N PHE A 98 -7.07 -15.38 5.33
CA PHE A 98 -7.74 -16.59 5.82
C PHE A 98 -8.53 -17.33 4.74
N GLN A 99 -8.93 -16.65 3.66
CA GLN A 99 -9.65 -17.26 2.53
C GLN A 99 -8.72 -17.76 1.42
N GLN A 100 -7.47 -17.28 1.38
CA GLN A 100 -6.52 -17.66 0.34
C GLN A 100 -5.66 -18.85 0.73
N HIS A 101 -6.06 -20.02 0.24
CA HIS A 101 -5.28 -21.25 0.29
C HIS A 101 -4.46 -21.49 -0.99
N GLY A 102 -4.55 -20.57 -1.97
CA GLY A 102 -3.81 -20.65 -3.22
C GLY A 102 -2.30 -20.52 -3.00
N ARG A 103 -1.52 -21.26 -3.81
CA ARG A 103 -0.06 -21.17 -3.84
C ARG A 103 0.36 -19.77 -4.30
N ARG A 104 1.26 -19.10 -3.59
CA ARG A 104 1.74 -17.77 -4.01
C ARG A 104 2.38 -17.84 -5.41
N THR A 105 2.17 -16.79 -6.20
CA THR A 105 2.79 -16.65 -7.53
C THR A 105 4.13 -15.91 -7.45
N LEU A 106 4.23 -14.92 -6.57
CA LEU A 106 5.42 -14.10 -6.33
C LEU A 106 5.64 -13.96 -4.83
N ARG A 107 6.89 -13.73 -4.42
CA ARG A 107 7.19 -13.34 -3.04
C ARG A 107 7.19 -11.83 -2.92
N PHE A 108 6.81 -11.34 -1.75
CA PHE A 108 6.87 -9.93 -1.40
C PHE A 108 8.24 -9.31 -1.69
N GLU A 109 9.33 -10.02 -1.39
CA GLU A 109 10.69 -9.52 -1.59
C GLU A 109 11.07 -9.37 -3.08
N GLN A 110 10.24 -9.85 -4.00
CA GLN A 110 10.45 -9.76 -5.45
C GLN A 110 9.57 -8.69 -6.11
N ILE A 111 8.81 -7.94 -5.33
CA ILE A 111 7.89 -6.93 -5.84
C ILE A 111 8.59 -5.58 -5.79
N ASP A 112 8.68 -4.93 -6.94
CA ASP A 112 9.19 -3.57 -7.05
C ASP A 112 8.08 -2.55 -6.78
N SER A 113 8.43 -1.42 -6.21
CA SER A 113 7.50 -0.31 -5.99
C SER A 113 7.06 0.33 -7.31
N ILE A 114 5.74 0.47 -7.53
CA ILE A 114 5.22 1.28 -8.64
C ILE A 114 5.38 2.79 -8.43
N PHE A 115 5.70 3.23 -7.21
CA PHE A 115 5.87 4.64 -6.83
C PHE A 115 7.32 5.13 -7.02
N GLU A 116 8.25 4.22 -7.32
CA GLU A 116 9.65 4.55 -7.62
C GLU A 116 9.94 4.76 -9.10
N ARG A 117 8.98 4.46 -9.98
CA ARG A 117 9.11 4.82 -11.39
C ARG A 117 9.03 6.34 -11.47
N GLU A 118 10.03 6.95 -12.12
CA GLU A 118 9.95 8.32 -12.65
C GLU A 118 8.76 8.39 -13.63
N LEU A 119 7.55 8.38 -13.11
CA LEU A 119 6.36 8.62 -13.90
C LEU A 119 6.39 10.12 -14.18
N PRO A 120 6.46 10.55 -15.45
CA PRO A 120 6.29 11.94 -15.77
C PRO A 120 4.95 12.37 -15.17
N PRO A 121 4.88 13.56 -14.54
CA PRO A 121 3.68 14.00 -13.85
C PRO A 121 2.51 13.86 -14.80
N ALA A 122 1.57 12.96 -14.48
CA ALA A 122 0.38 12.71 -15.29
C ALA A 122 -0.68 13.80 -15.08
N CYS A 123 -0.23 15.04 -14.85
CA CYS A 123 -1.06 16.21 -14.59
C CYS A 123 -0.44 17.38 -15.38
N ALA A 124 -1.06 17.71 -16.51
CA ALA A 124 -0.88 18.94 -17.26
C ALA A 124 -2.12 19.82 -17.07
#